data_AF-A0A7W5Z4I3-F1
#
_entry.id   AF-A0A7W5Z4I3-F1
#
_cell.length_a   1.000
_cell.length_b   1.000
_cell.length_c   1.000
_cell.angle_alpha   90.00
_cell.angle_beta   90.00
_cell.angle_gamma   90.00
#
_symmetry.space_group_name_H-M   'P 1'
#
loop_
_entity.id
_entity.type
_entity.pdbx_description
1 polymer ?
#
loop_
_entity_poly.entity_id
_entity_poly.type
_entity_poly.pdbx_seq_one_letter_code
_entity_poly.pdbx_strand_id
1 'polypeptide(L)'
;MASPVFQSAEVSADGGKVILSYNEALLIDGNYLSTEAFEVKVNGVPVAMWYRPYWNGNENIPNTVDLLLHTTITKGQSVTVSYTAPKPDASVGNPAIQDLLGNDAASLPETNVSNNSTIAADTTAPTLVTAMTDLVGESILLHYNALLHTITADAADFVVKVDNSPVAVSEVRVSQSTVYLTLATPITKGQSVTVSYAAPEPDAGIRNSAIQDLSGNDAASLPERGVKNDVLYGPIPFEPSEPTQPSEPTQPSEPTQPSEPTQPSEPTQPSEPTQPSEPTQPSEPTQPSEPTQPTEAGADDKFDVITAPEGGKTVTLAKSLADYALEHNGTHISINEGGAVSDHLVGFTKLVFKDGSIDLTSHSGLFDPVFYALNNLDIFKAGVGSSEHFLQHGASEGRDPNAFFDVSGYLAVNKDVAAAGVGALEHFINAGAAEGRDTSANFDVRLYLQNNADVAAAGINALEHYLQSGRAEGRKAYEAVGETIAADGFDAQHYLLSNADIAAAGIDARTHFAEFGFKEGRSANTLFDPADYLAANADVAAAGIDPLEHYNSFGWREGRAASSEFDTQAYLDNNADIAAAGINPLTHYLQYGIYEGREIHDVNNV
;
A
#
# COMPACT_ATOMS: atom_id res chain seq x y z
N MET A 1 -27.19 3.33 34.17
CA MET A 1 -27.96 2.09 33.93
C MET A 1 -26.93 1.01 33.60
N ALA A 2 -27.29 -0.14 33.05
CA ALA A 2 -26.27 -1.08 32.59
C ALA A 2 -25.72 -0.59 31.25
N SER A 3 -24.46 -0.91 30.92
CA SER A 3 -23.89 -0.70 29.58
C SER A 3 -24.68 -1.44 28.50
N PRO A 4 -24.65 -0.99 27.23
CA PRO A 4 -25.19 -1.77 26.12
C PRO A 4 -24.62 -3.18 26.08
N VAL A 5 -25.51 -4.14 25.92
CA VAL A 5 -25.21 -5.57 25.86
C VAL A 5 -25.58 -6.08 24.47
N PHE A 6 -24.58 -6.61 23.76
CA PHE A 6 -24.75 -7.29 22.49
C PHE A 6 -25.79 -8.42 22.61
N GLN A 7 -26.73 -8.47 21.68
CA GLN A 7 -27.81 -9.45 21.62
C GLN A 7 -27.62 -10.44 20.46
N SER A 8 -27.31 -9.93 19.28
CA SER A 8 -27.23 -10.74 18.07
C SER A 8 -26.44 -10.03 16.97
N ALA A 9 -25.90 -10.81 16.04
CA ALA A 9 -25.38 -10.31 14.78
C ALA A 9 -26.04 -11.06 13.61
N GLU A 10 -26.39 -10.33 12.57
CA GLU A 10 -26.92 -10.92 11.33
C GLU A 10 -26.39 -10.23 10.07
N VAL A 11 -26.27 -10.99 8.99
CA VAL A 11 -26.01 -10.45 7.65
C VAL A 11 -27.33 -9.96 7.07
N SER A 12 -27.35 -8.79 6.45
CA SER A 12 -28.55 -8.28 5.76
C SER A 12 -28.99 -9.19 4.61
N ALA A 13 -30.26 -9.08 4.22
CA ALA A 13 -30.83 -9.90 3.14
C ALA A 13 -30.14 -9.68 1.77
N ASP A 14 -29.60 -8.48 1.54
CA ASP A 14 -28.81 -8.14 0.34
C ASP A 14 -27.33 -8.51 0.47
N GLY A 15 -26.89 -9.05 1.61
CA GLY A 15 -25.50 -9.47 1.85
C GLY A 15 -24.50 -8.33 2.05
N GLY A 16 -24.92 -7.07 1.91
CA GLY A 16 -24.02 -5.92 1.89
C GLY A 16 -23.53 -5.46 3.26
N LYS A 17 -24.13 -5.95 4.37
CA LYS A 17 -23.75 -5.52 5.72
C LYS A 17 -23.93 -6.59 6.79
N VAL A 18 -23.16 -6.45 7.87
CA VAL A 18 -23.37 -7.14 9.14
C VAL A 18 -24.02 -6.16 10.12
N ILE A 19 -25.13 -6.56 10.73
CA ILE A 19 -25.94 -5.76 11.66
C ILE A 19 -25.71 -6.31 13.07
N LEU A 20 -25.15 -5.51 13.97
CA LEU A 20 -24.98 -5.85 15.38
C LEU A 20 -26.12 -5.23 16.19
N SER A 21 -26.89 -6.03 16.91
CA SER A 21 -28.03 -5.58 17.71
C SER A 21 -27.70 -5.57 19.20
N TYR A 22 -28.13 -4.53 19.89
CA TYR A 22 -27.97 -4.33 21.33
C TYR A 22 -29.32 -4.27 22.04
N ASN A 23 -29.31 -4.52 23.35
CA ASN A 23 -30.50 -4.56 24.21
C ASN A 23 -31.15 -3.18 24.43
N GLU A 24 -30.50 -2.09 24.04
CA GLU A 24 -30.93 -0.73 24.34
C GLU A 24 -30.47 0.30 23.30
N ALA A 25 -30.92 1.53 23.49
CA ALA A 25 -30.59 2.66 22.63
C ALA A 25 -29.10 3.00 22.68
N LEU A 26 -28.52 3.25 21.52
CA LEU A 26 -27.13 3.63 21.34
C LEU A 26 -27.05 5.13 21.00
N LEU A 27 -25.97 5.77 21.43
CA LEU A 27 -25.72 7.18 21.17
C LEU A 27 -25.39 7.41 19.69
N ILE A 28 -26.19 8.23 19.02
CA ILE A 28 -25.91 8.75 17.66
C ILE A 28 -25.34 10.16 17.78
N ASP A 29 -24.14 10.29 18.33
CA ASP A 29 -23.40 11.54 18.18
C ASP A 29 -22.06 11.24 17.50
N GLY A 30 -21.61 12.15 16.64
CA GLY A 30 -20.63 11.98 15.56
C GLY A 30 -19.20 11.54 15.93
N ASN A 31 -19.00 10.79 17.01
CA ASN A 31 -17.77 10.05 17.27
C ASN A 31 -17.79 8.76 16.45
N TYR A 32 -17.11 8.82 15.31
CA TYR A 32 -17.09 7.74 14.33
C TYR A 32 -16.38 6.52 14.92
N LEU A 33 -17.13 5.43 15.09
CA LEU A 33 -16.57 4.11 15.39
C LEU A 33 -15.43 3.81 14.40
N SER A 34 -14.25 3.47 14.91
CA SER A 34 -13.12 3.10 14.04
C SER A 34 -13.40 1.79 13.32
N THR A 35 -13.09 1.71 12.03
CA THR A 35 -13.10 0.44 11.29
C THR A 35 -12.12 -0.56 11.89
N GLU A 36 -11.03 -0.10 12.50
CA GLU A 36 -10.03 -0.95 13.16
C GLU A 36 -10.56 -1.63 14.43
N ALA A 37 -11.65 -1.11 15.00
CA ALA A 37 -12.28 -1.71 16.18
C ALA A 37 -13.07 -2.98 15.82
N PHE A 38 -13.34 -3.25 14.54
CA PHE A 38 -14.12 -4.41 14.10
C PHE A 38 -13.32 -5.28 13.15
N GLU A 39 -13.46 -6.58 13.30
CA GLU A 39 -12.99 -7.55 12.31
C GLU A 39 -14.16 -8.40 11.87
N VAL A 40 -14.51 -8.36 10.58
CA VAL A 40 -15.48 -9.27 9.97
C VAL A 40 -14.71 -10.28 9.15
N LYS A 41 -14.93 -11.57 9.41
CA LYS A 41 -14.37 -12.65 8.60
C LYS A 41 -15.48 -13.38 7.86
N VAL A 42 -15.27 -13.62 6.57
CA VAL A 42 -16.12 -14.46 5.74
C VAL A 42 -15.31 -15.69 5.36
N ASN A 43 -15.81 -16.87 5.70
CA ASN A 43 -15.08 -18.14 5.56
C ASN A 43 -13.69 -18.14 6.22
N GLY A 44 -13.52 -17.35 7.28
CA GLY A 44 -12.25 -17.21 7.99
C GLY A 44 -11.29 -16.15 7.41
N VAL A 45 -11.62 -15.53 6.29
CA VAL A 45 -10.82 -14.44 5.70
C VAL A 45 -11.37 -13.08 6.12
N PRO A 46 -10.52 -12.16 6.63
CA PRO A 46 -10.92 -10.79 6.92
C PRO A 46 -11.47 -10.10 5.66
N VAL A 47 -12.62 -9.44 5.80
CA VAL A 47 -13.24 -8.64 4.74
C VAL A 47 -13.20 -7.18 5.16
N ALA A 48 -12.67 -6.34 4.27
CA ALA A 48 -12.62 -4.90 4.47
C ALA A 48 -14.03 -4.30 4.48
N MET A 49 -14.22 -3.24 5.27
CA MET A 49 -15.47 -2.48 5.32
C MET A 49 -15.46 -1.32 4.32
N TRP A 50 -16.54 -1.16 3.55
CA TRP A 50 -16.68 -0.10 2.52
C TRP A 50 -16.61 1.31 3.11
N TYR A 51 -17.03 1.45 4.36
CA TYR A 51 -17.13 2.72 5.05
C TYR A 51 -17.09 2.53 6.56
N ARG A 52 -17.00 3.63 7.30
CA ARG A 52 -17.12 3.62 8.76
C ARG A 52 -18.47 3.03 9.19
N PRO A 53 -18.51 2.19 10.24
CA PRO A 53 -19.76 1.73 10.82
C PRO A 53 -20.69 2.90 11.11
N TYR A 54 -21.96 2.78 10.77
CA TYR A 54 -22.93 3.83 11.06
C TYR A 54 -24.22 3.28 11.65
N TRP A 55 -24.87 4.15 12.43
CA TRP A 55 -26.07 3.83 13.18
C TRP A 55 -27.29 3.82 12.26
N ASN A 56 -28.03 2.71 12.21
CA ASN A 56 -29.25 2.61 11.42
C ASN A 56 -30.42 2.07 12.26
N GLY A 57 -31.09 2.98 12.94
CA GLY A 57 -32.36 2.69 13.61
C GLY A 57 -33.54 3.10 12.73
N ASN A 58 -34.56 2.25 12.64
CA ASN A 58 -35.89 2.70 12.25
C ASN A 58 -36.38 3.75 13.27
N GLU A 59 -37.18 4.72 12.82
CA GLU A 59 -37.35 6.10 13.36
C GLU A 59 -37.71 6.32 14.85
N ASN A 60 -37.43 5.44 15.82
CA ASN A 60 -37.70 5.76 17.23
C ASN A 60 -36.65 5.33 18.27
N ILE A 61 -35.80 4.33 18.06
CA ILE A 61 -34.64 4.05 18.96
C ILE A 61 -33.55 3.30 18.15
N PRO A 62 -32.32 3.84 17.99
CA PRO A 62 -31.23 3.18 17.28
C PRO A 62 -30.52 2.23 18.24
N ASN A 63 -30.71 0.92 18.06
CA ASN A 63 -30.07 -0.11 18.90
C ASN A 63 -29.17 -1.05 18.08
N THR A 64 -28.74 -0.61 16.90
CA THR A 64 -27.99 -1.41 15.93
C THR A 64 -26.79 -0.65 15.39
N VAL A 65 -25.72 -1.40 15.10
CA VAL A 65 -24.53 -0.94 14.35
C VAL A 65 -24.50 -1.69 13.02
N ASP A 66 -24.51 -0.96 11.91
CA ASP A 66 -24.37 -1.54 10.57
C ASP A 66 -22.91 -1.47 10.11
N LEU A 67 -22.31 -2.62 9.78
CA LEU A 67 -20.98 -2.76 9.21
C LEU A 67 -21.12 -3.04 7.70
N LEU A 68 -20.84 -2.05 6.85
CA LEU A 68 -20.94 -2.20 5.39
C LEU A 68 -19.65 -2.79 4.84
N LEU A 69 -19.76 -3.79 3.97
CA LEU A 69 -18.61 -4.58 3.51
C LEU A 69 -18.22 -4.28 2.06
N HIS A 70 -16.93 -4.41 1.73
CA HIS A 70 -16.42 -4.34 0.36
C HIS A 70 -16.87 -5.51 -0.52
N THR A 71 -17.34 -6.59 0.10
CA THR A 71 -17.83 -7.78 -0.59
C THR A 71 -19.23 -8.10 -0.15
N THR A 72 -20.09 -8.51 -1.10
CA THR A 72 -21.41 -9.04 -0.76
C THR A 72 -21.27 -10.43 -0.14
N ILE A 73 -21.76 -10.60 1.08
CA ILE A 73 -21.87 -11.91 1.71
C ILE A 73 -23.00 -12.68 1.03
N THR A 74 -22.69 -13.85 0.51
CA THR A 74 -23.65 -14.74 -0.14
C THR A 74 -24.22 -15.77 0.83
N LYS A 75 -25.38 -16.32 0.48
CA LYS A 75 -26.09 -17.32 1.27
C LYS A 75 -25.21 -18.55 1.50
N GLY A 76 -25.03 -18.91 2.77
CA GLY A 76 -24.34 -20.14 3.18
C GLY A 76 -22.88 -19.96 3.52
N GLN A 77 -22.28 -18.80 3.23
CA GLN A 77 -20.96 -18.44 3.75
C GLN A 77 -21.00 -18.35 5.28
N SER A 78 -19.92 -18.80 5.92
CA SER A 78 -19.73 -18.63 7.36
C SER A 78 -19.21 -17.22 7.64
N VAL A 79 -19.77 -16.56 8.64
CA VAL A 79 -19.42 -15.17 8.96
C VAL A 79 -19.15 -15.06 10.45
N THR A 80 -18.02 -14.47 10.82
CA THR A 80 -17.72 -14.09 12.20
C THR A 80 -17.46 -12.59 12.29
N VAL A 81 -17.74 -12.03 13.46
CA VAL A 81 -17.46 -10.63 13.78
C VAL A 81 -16.82 -10.55 15.16
N SER A 82 -15.84 -9.67 15.33
CA SER A 82 -15.32 -9.24 16.63
C SER A 82 -15.38 -7.73 16.76
N TYR A 83 -15.40 -7.24 18.00
CA TYR A 83 -15.34 -5.83 18.35
C TYR A 83 -14.38 -5.62 19.51
N THR A 84 -13.42 -4.71 19.35
CA THR A 84 -12.50 -4.31 20.41
C THR A 84 -12.94 -2.95 20.95
N ALA A 85 -13.53 -2.95 22.14
CA ALA A 85 -13.88 -1.70 22.81
C ALA A 85 -12.62 -0.90 23.18
N PRO A 86 -12.64 0.43 23.04
CA PRO A 86 -11.56 1.27 23.56
C PRO A 86 -11.50 1.17 25.09
N LYS A 87 -10.46 1.77 25.68
CA LYS A 87 -10.34 1.84 27.14
C LYS A 87 -11.61 2.47 27.72
N PRO A 88 -12.29 1.82 28.69
CA PRO A 88 -13.58 2.30 29.17
C PRO A 88 -13.50 3.73 29.69
N ASP A 89 -14.36 4.58 29.16
CA ASP A 89 -14.54 5.96 29.60
C ASP A 89 -16.04 6.26 29.67
N ALA A 90 -16.49 6.88 30.76
CA ALA A 90 -17.91 7.18 30.96
C ALA A 90 -18.34 8.49 30.27
N SER A 91 -17.53 8.97 29.32
CA SER A 91 -17.80 10.19 28.55
C SER A 91 -18.50 9.85 27.25
N VAL A 92 -19.42 10.71 26.83
CA VAL A 92 -20.10 10.61 25.53
C VAL A 92 -19.18 10.93 24.33
N GLY A 93 -17.87 11.06 24.58
CA GLY A 93 -16.85 11.60 23.68
C GLY A 93 -15.94 10.55 23.02
N ASN A 94 -16.00 9.30 23.45
CA ASN A 94 -15.08 8.26 22.98
C ASN A 94 -15.63 7.53 21.72
N PRO A 95 -14.78 6.79 20.98
CA PRO A 95 -15.21 6.00 19.81
C PRO A 95 -15.78 4.62 20.21
N ALA A 96 -16.37 4.48 21.39
CA ALA A 96 -17.00 3.22 21.82
C ALA A 96 -18.44 3.10 21.29
N ILE A 97 -18.94 1.86 21.21
CA ILE A 97 -20.38 1.64 21.14
C ILE A 97 -20.92 1.95 22.54
N GLN A 98 -21.76 2.96 22.67
CA GLN A 98 -22.18 3.47 23.98
C GLN A 98 -23.67 3.79 24.02
N ASP A 99 -24.24 3.80 25.22
CA ASP A 99 -25.60 4.27 25.44
C ASP A 99 -25.69 5.81 25.45
N LEU A 100 -26.92 6.35 25.50
CA LEU A 100 -27.18 7.79 25.58
C LEU A 100 -26.64 8.48 26.85
N LEU A 101 -26.10 7.71 27.80
CA LEU A 101 -25.53 8.19 29.06
C LEU A 101 -24.00 8.05 29.11
N GLY A 102 -23.37 7.59 28.02
CA GLY A 102 -21.92 7.42 27.91
C GLY A 102 -21.38 6.11 28.51
N ASN A 103 -22.21 5.09 28.72
CA ASN A 103 -21.72 3.79 29.19
C ASN A 103 -21.29 2.93 27.99
N ASP A 104 -20.03 2.52 27.97
CA ASP A 104 -19.44 1.71 26.90
C ASP A 104 -19.91 0.25 26.92
N ALA A 105 -20.19 -0.29 25.74
CA ALA A 105 -20.35 -1.71 25.51
C ALA A 105 -19.00 -2.43 25.67
N ALA A 106 -19.05 -3.68 26.16
CA ALA A 106 -17.85 -4.50 26.26
C ALA A 106 -17.37 -4.99 24.88
N SER A 107 -16.07 -5.32 24.76
CA SER A 107 -15.51 -6.00 23.59
C SER A 107 -16.28 -7.30 23.28
N LEU A 108 -16.48 -7.56 21.99
CA LEU A 108 -17.07 -8.79 21.47
C LEU A 108 -15.93 -9.70 20.96
N PRO A 109 -15.71 -10.88 21.58
CA PRO A 109 -14.80 -11.87 20.99
C PRO A 109 -15.35 -12.36 19.66
N GLU A 110 -14.52 -13.03 18.84
CA GLU A 110 -14.96 -13.58 17.55
C GLU A 110 -16.25 -14.42 17.72
N THR A 111 -17.34 -13.92 17.12
CA THR A 111 -18.71 -14.41 17.32
C THR A 111 -19.34 -14.73 15.98
N ASN A 112 -20.04 -15.86 15.90
CA ASN A 112 -20.76 -16.26 14.70
C ASN A 112 -21.91 -15.28 14.39
N VAL A 113 -22.03 -14.90 13.13
CA VAL A 113 -23.09 -14.04 12.60
C VAL A 113 -24.13 -14.91 11.88
N SER A 114 -25.41 -14.66 12.13
CA SER A 114 -26.48 -15.35 11.41
C SER A 114 -26.54 -14.83 9.97
N ASN A 115 -26.21 -15.67 8.98
CA ASN A 115 -26.21 -15.26 7.58
C ASN A 115 -27.63 -15.33 6.97
N ASN A 116 -28.35 -14.20 6.98
CA ASN A 116 -29.67 -14.07 6.37
C ASN A 116 -29.62 -13.59 4.91
N SER A 117 -28.44 -13.58 4.28
CA SER A 117 -28.28 -13.19 2.87
C SER A 117 -29.16 -14.06 1.97
N THR A 118 -29.86 -13.40 1.05
CA THR A 118 -30.64 -14.03 -0.01
C THR A 118 -29.88 -14.10 -1.32
N ILE A 119 -28.69 -13.50 -1.38
CA ILE A 119 -27.80 -13.53 -2.54
C ILE A 119 -27.30 -14.96 -2.70
N ALA A 120 -27.41 -15.52 -3.90
CA ALA A 120 -26.95 -16.87 -4.17
C ALA A 120 -25.45 -17.02 -3.90
N ALA A 121 -25.03 -18.21 -3.47
CA ALA A 121 -23.61 -18.53 -3.32
C ALA A 121 -22.86 -18.21 -4.60
N ASP A 122 -21.70 -17.57 -4.46
CA ASP A 122 -20.84 -17.29 -5.58
C ASP A 122 -20.28 -18.61 -6.10
N THR A 123 -20.54 -18.89 -7.38
CA THR A 123 -20.02 -20.06 -8.09
C THR A 123 -19.06 -19.65 -9.21
N THR A 124 -18.63 -18.40 -9.20
CA THR A 124 -17.84 -17.79 -10.27
C THR A 124 -16.38 -17.91 -9.90
N ALA A 125 -15.64 -18.75 -10.63
CA ALA A 125 -14.20 -18.84 -10.44
C ALA A 125 -13.51 -17.50 -10.76
N PRO A 126 -12.43 -17.14 -10.03
CA PRO A 126 -11.61 -15.99 -10.38
C PRO A 126 -10.94 -16.22 -11.74
N THR A 127 -10.93 -15.18 -12.57
CA THR A 127 -10.35 -15.21 -13.91
C THR A 127 -9.18 -14.25 -14.02
N LEU A 128 -8.12 -14.69 -14.72
CA LEU A 128 -6.92 -13.88 -14.92
C LEU A 128 -7.21 -12.69 -15.84
N VAL A 129 -7.03 -11.48 -15.32
CA VAL A 129 -7.15 -10.21 -16.06
C VAL A 129 -5.85 -9.94 -16.82
N THR A 130 -4.73 -9.88 -16.11
CA THR A 130 -3.42 -9.58 -16.71
C THR A 130 -2.30 -10.37 -16.04
N ALA A 131 -1.22 -10.58 -16.79
CA ALA A 131 0.03 -11.14 -16.30
C ALA A 131 1.17 -10.22 -16.75
N MET A 132 1.93 -9.72 -15.80
CA MET A 132 3.08 -8.83 -16.05
C MET A 132 4.23 -9.14 -15.11
N THR A 133 5.43 -8.69 -15.42
CA THR A 133 6.54 -8.70 -14.47
C THR A 133 6.42 -7.53 -13.50
N ASP A 134 7.09 -7.60 -12.36
CA ASP A 134 7.45 -6.38 -11.63
C ASP A 134 8.47 -5.55 -12.44
N LEU A 135 8.85 -4.40 -11.89
CA LEU A 135 9.74 -3.46 -12.56
C LEU A 135 11.23 -3.90 -12.55
N VAL A 136 11.58 -4.93 -11.77
CA VAL A 136 12.96 -5.44 -11.62
C VAL A 136 13.16 -6.84 -12.22
N GLY A 137 12.08 -7.49 -12.63
CA GLY A 137 12.05 -8.83 -13.20
C GLY A 137 12.10 -9.97 -12.21
N GLU A 138 12.06 -9.70 -10.90
CA GLU A 138 12.15 -10.74 -9.88
C GLU A 138 10.85 -11.54 -9.76
N SER A 139 9.71 -10.91 -10.03
CA SER A 139 8.40 -11.53 -9.90
C SER A 139 7.54 -11.41 -11.14
N ILE A 140 6.66 -12.38 -11.33
CA ILE A 140 5.49 -12.28 -12.22
C ILE A 140 4.25 -12.03 -11.35
N LEU A 141 3.48 -10.99 -11.68
CA LEU A 141 2.23 -10.62 -11.05
C LEU A 141 1.08 -11.12 -11.94
N LEU A 142 0.29 -12.05 -11.40
CA LEU A 142 -0.93 -12.55 -12.03
C LEU A 142 -2.13 -11.88 -11.36
N HIS A 143 -2.72 -10.90 -12.02
CA HIS A 143 -3.86 -10.15 -11.48
C HIS A 143 -5.18 -10.78 -11.92
N TYR A 144 -6.05 -11.08 -10.95
CA TYR A 144 -7.35 -11.68 -11.14
C TYR A 144 -8.48 -10.66 -10.95
N ASN A 145 -9.66 -10.97 -11.45
CA ASN A 145 -10.85 -10.12 -11.36
C ASN A 145 -11.59 -10.20 -10.01
N ALA A 146 -11.04 -10.92 -9.04
CA ALA A 146 -11.65 -11.13 -7.73
C ALA A 146 -10.56 -11.21 -6.65
N LEU A 147 -10.94 -10.90 -5.40
CA LEU A 147 -10.08 -11.13 -4.25
C LEU A 147 -9.80 -12.62 -4.08
N LEU A 148 -8.55 -12.96 -3.79
CA LEU A 148 -8.06 -14.31 -3.68
C LEU A 148 -7.81 -14.69 -2.23
N HIS A 149 -7.99 -15.97 -1.95
CA HIS A 149 -7.66 -16.56 -0.66
C HIS A 149 -6.13 -16.70 -0.50
N THR A 150 -5.63 -16.60 0.73
CA THR A 150 -4.18 -16.67 1.02
C THR A 150 -3.61 -18.09 0.91
N ILE A 151 -4.42 -19.11 1.22
CA ILE A 151 -4.16 -20.48 0.76
C ILE A 151 -4.30 -20.49 -0.76
N THR A 152 -3.20 -20.78 -1.43
CA THR A 152 -3.06 -20.66 -2.89
C THR A 152 -2.31 -21.86 -3.47
N ALA A 153 -2.10 -21.86 -4.78
CA ALA A 153 -1.34 -22.87 -5.51
C ALA A 153 0.13 -22.96 -5.08
N ASP A 154 0.70 -24.15 -5.18
CA ASP A 154 2.11 -24.39 -4.88
C ASP A 154 3.00 -23.91 -6.04
N ALA A 155 4.27 -23.57 -5.76
CA ALA A 155 5.21 -23.13 -6.80
C ALA A 155 5.39 -24.15 -7.94
N ALA A 156 5.20 -25.43 -7.64
CA ALA A 156 5.29 -26.52 -8.62
C ALA A 156 4.11 -26.58 -9.61
N ASP A 157 3.00 -25.89 -9.31
CA ASP A 157 1.82 -25.83 -10.18
C ASP A 157 2.02 -24.83 -11.32
N PHE A 158 3.09 -24.03 -11.28
CA PHE A 158 3.43 -23.04 -12.28
C PHE A 158 4.60 -23.49 -13.15
N VAL A 159 4.48 -23.23 -14.46
CA VAL A 159 5.61 -23.33 -15.39
C VAL A 159 5.82 -21.96 -16.01
N VAL A 160 6.94 -21.33 -15.66
CA VAL A 160 7.41 -20.06 -16.24
C VAL A 160 8.51 -20.36 -17.26
N LYS A 161 8.45 -19.72 -18.42
CA LYS A 161 9.52 -19.77 -19.44
C LYS A 161 9.98 -18.37 -19.80
N VAL A 162 11.29 -18.19 -19.89
CA VAL A 162 11.95 -16.98 -20.39
C VAL A 162 12.76 -17.37 -21.62
N ASP A 163 12.45 -16.75 -22.76
CA ASP A 163 13.00 -17.10 -24.08
C ASP A 163 12.90 -18.63 -24.36
N ASN A 164 11.73 -19.20 -24.02
CA ASN A 164 11.40 -20.64 -24.07
C ASN A 164 12.17 -21.55 -23.10
N SER A 165 13.07 -21.03 -22.28
CA SER A 165 13.80 -21.79 -21.25
C SER A 165 13.06 -21.73 -19.92
N PRO A 166 12.86 -22.85 -19.21
CA PRO A 166 12.13 -22.86 -17.95
C PRO A 166 12.89 -22.08 -16.87
N VAL A 167 12.17 -21.26 -16.11
CA VAL A 167 12.65 -20.56 -14.91
C VAL A 167 11.84 -21.06 -13.72
N ALA A 168 12.53 -21.42 -12.65
CA ALA A 168 11.87 -21.93 -11.45
C ALA A 168 11.15 -20.81 -10.68
N VAL A 169 9.94 -21.10 -10.22
CA VAL A 169 9.25 -20.29 -9.21
C VAL A 169 9.74 -20.74 -7.84
N SER A 170 10.28 -19.80 -7.07
CA SER A 170 10.84 -20.02 -5.74
C SER A 170 9.83 -19.80 -4.62
N GLU A 171 8.85 -18.92 -4.85
CA GLU A 171 7.78 -18.59 -3.90
C GLU A 171 6.52 -18.20 -4.65
N VAL A 172 5.36 -18.56 -4.07
CA VAL A 172 4.04 -18.09 -4.48
C VAL A 172 3.41 -17.42 -3.28
N ARG A 173 2.98 -16.17 -3.45
CA ARG A 173 2.22 -15.43 -2.44
C ARG A 173 1.01 -14.77 -3.07
N VAL A 174 -0.05 -14.61 -2.28
CA VAL A 174 -1.25 -13.87 -2.68
C VAL A 174 -1.32 -12.59 -1.88
N SER A 175 -1.53 -11.47 -2.57
CA SER A 175 -2.01 -10.24 -1.96
C SER A 175 -3.25 -9.77 -2.71
N GLN A 176 -4.37 -9.71 -2.01
CA GLN A 176 -5.68 -9.36 -2.55
C GLN A 176 -6.03 -10.16 -3.82
N SER A 177 -6.15 -9.51 -4.98
CA SER A 177 -6.49 -10.15 -6.25
C SER A 177 -5.26 -10.57 -7.08
N THR A 178 -4.05 -10.46 -6.54
CA THR A 178 -2.81 -10.72 -7.28
C THR A 178 -2.05 -11.90 -6.67
N VAL A 179 -1.66 -12.85 -7.53
CA VAL A 179 -0.68 -13.89 -7.21
C VAL A 179 0.70 -13.40 -7.66
N TYR A 180 1.68 -13.38 -6.76
CA TYR A 180 3.07 -13.06 -7.05
C TYR A 180 3.86 -14.35 -7.13
N LEU A 181 4.56 -14.54 -8.25
CA LEU A 181 5.46 -15.64 -8.48
C LEU A 181 6.89 -15.11 -8.44
N THR A 182 7.63 -15.32 -7.35
CA THR A 182 9.03 -14.91 -7.26
C THR A 182 9.91 -15.94 -7.96
N LEU A 183 10.75 -15.47 -8.87
CA LEU A 183 11.55 -16.30 -9.76
C LEU A 183 12.94 -16.54 -9.18
N ALA A 184 13.48 -17.73 -9.40
CA ALA A 184 14.85 -18.07 -8.99
C ALA A 184 15.92 -17.27 -9.78
N THR A 185 15.56 -16.77 -10.97
CA THR A 185 16.42 -15.93 -11.80
C THR A 185 15.60 -14.77 -12.36
N PRO A 186 16.02 -13.51 -12.19
CA PRO A 186 15.27 -12.37 -12.68
C PRO A 186 15.11 -12.36 -14.20
N ILE A 187 13.97 -11.89 -14.67
CA ILE A 187 13.69 -11.56 -16.06
C ILE A 187 14.42 -10.26 -16.41
N THR A 188 14.98 -10.18 -17.61
CA THR A 188 15.56 -8.94 -18.15
C THR A 188 14.66 -8.31 -19.20
N LYS A 189 14.79 -6.99 -19.35
CA LYS A 189 14.00 -6.21 -20.29
C LYS A 189 14.08 -6.78 -21.71
N GLY A 190 12.92 -6.96 -22.33
CA GLY A 190 12.78 -7.38 -23.73
C GLY A 190 12.81 -8.89 -23.96
N GLN A 191 13.02 -9.71 -22.92
CA GLN A 191 12.87 -11.16 -23.03
C GLN A 191 11.40 -11.55 -23.21
N SER A 192 11.17 -12.63 -23.95
CA SER A 192 9.84 -13.22 -24.11
C SER A 192 9.51 -14.08 -22.91
N VAL A 193 8.40 -13.79 -22.23
CA VAL A 193 8.02 -14.49 -20.99
C VAL A 193 6.66 -15.16 -21.17
N THR A 194 6.56 -16.42 -20.77
CA THR A 194 5.27 -17.13 -20.67
C THR A 194 5.08 -17.78 -19.31
N VAL A 195 3.83 -17.92 -18.91
CA VAL A 195 3.41 -18.59 -17.67
C VAL A 195 2.26 -19.53 -17.97
N SER A 196 2.23 -20.68 -17.29
CA SER A 196 1.07 -21.56 -17.23
C SER A 196 0.87 -22.01 -15.79
N TYR A 197 -0.37 -22.38 -15.46
CA TYR A 197 -0.78 -22.86 -14.14
C TYR A 197 -1.64 -24.10 -14.30
N ALA A 198 -1.29 -25.16 -13.58
CA ALA A 198 -2.04 -26.40 -13.52
C ALA A 198 -2.87 -26.43 -12.23
N ALA A 199 -4.16 -26.11 -12.33
CA ALA A 199 -5.06 -26.19 -11.19
C ALA A 199 -5.25 -27.66 -10.74
N PRO A 200 -5.40 -27.90 -9.43
CA PRO A 200 -5.83 -29.20 -8.92
C PRO A 200 -7.27 -29.52 -9.37
N GLU A 201 -7.74 -30.73 -9.09
CA GLU A 201 -9.15 -31.07 -9.31
C GLU A 201 -10.05 -30.09 -8.54
N PRO A 202 -11.07 -29.49 -9.20
CA PRO A 202 -11.89 -28.47 -8.58
C PRO A 202 -12.53 -28.93 -7.26
N ASP A 203 -12.34 -28.16 -6.20
CA ASP A 203 -13.02 -28.29 -4.92
C ASP A 203 -13.73 -26.98 -4.61
N ALA A 204 -14.97 -27.02 -4.11
CA ALA A 204 -15.74 -25.81 -3.77
C ALA A 204 -15.48 -25.37 -2.32
N GLY A 205 -14.29 -25.67 -1.80
CA GLY A 205 -13.93 -25.46 -0.40
C GLY A 205 -12.51 -24.92 -0.29
N ILE A 206 -12.29 -24.08 0.72
CA ILE A 206 -11.07 -23.27 0.91
C ILE A 206 -9.79 -24.04 1.33
N ARG A 207 -9.70 -25.34 1.04
CA ARG A 207 -8.68 -26.24 1.64
C ARG A 207 -7.73 -26.87 0.64
N ASN A 208 -8.02 -26.79 -0.64
CA ASN A 208 -7.12 -27.27 -1.68
C ASN A 208 -6.06 -26.21 -2.00
N SER A 209 -4.92 -26.63 -2.54
CA SER A 209 -3.86 -25.74 -3.02
C SER A 209 -4.21 -25.22 -4.42
N ALA A 210 -5.34 -24.54 -4.58
CA ALA A 210 -5.70 -23.85 -5.81
C ALA A 210 -5.57 -22.34 -5.62
N ILE A 211 -5.26 -21.61 -6.69
CA ILE A 211 -5.63 -20.19 -6.77
C ILE A 211 -7.15 -20.16 -6.70
N GLN A 212 -7.71 -19.52 -5.69
CA GLN A 212 -9.15 -19.54 -5.42
C GLN A 212 -9.60 -18.22 -4.84
N ASP A 213 -10.87 -17.89 -5.06
CA ASP A 213 -11.48 -16.70 -4.46
C ASP A 213 -11.79 -16.91 -2.96
N LEU A 214 -12.30 -15.87 -2.30
CA LEU A 214 -12.72 -15.95 -0.89
C LEU A 214 -13.92 -16.89 -0.64
N SER A 215 -14.65 -17.26 -1.70
CA SER A 215 -15.76 -18.21 -1.66
C SER A 215 -15.32 -19.66 -1.85
N GLY A 216 -14.04 -19.90 -2.17
CA GLY A 216 -13.49 -21.22 -2.47
C GLY A 216 -13.78 -21.70 -3.89
N ASN A 217 -14.07 -20.80 -4.83
CA ASN A 217 -14.12 -21.16 -6.24
C ASN A 217 -12.71 -21.16 -6.81
N ASP A 218 -12.29 -22.30 -7.35
CA ASP A 218 -10.97 -22.47 -7.94
C ASP A 218 -10.85 -21.78 -9.30
N ALA A 219 -9.76 -21.02 -9.48
CA ALA A 219 -9.32 -20.57 -10.79
C ALA A 219 -9.05 -21.79 -11.68
N ALA A 220 -9.53 -21.74 -12.91
CA ALA A 220 -9.21 -22.76 -13.91
C ALA A 220 -7.71 -22.78 -14.23
N SER A 221 -7.22 -23.94 -14.69
CA SER A 221 -5.86 -24.06 -15.24
C SER A 221 -5.63 -23.01 -16.33
N LEU A 222 -4.47 -22.36 -16.26
CA LEU A 222 -4.03 -21.37 -17.23
C LEU A 222 -3.17 -22.08 -18.28
N PRO A 223 -3.62 -22.16 -19.56
CA PRO A 223 -2.73 -22.58 -20.63
C PRO A 223 -1.56 -21.58 -20.77
N GLU A 224 -0.48 -22.00 -21.43
CA GLU A 224 0.69 -21.13 -21.65
C GLU A 224 0.27 -19.78 -22.24
N ARG A 225 0.50 -18.71 -21.46
CA ARG A 225 0.08 -17.35 -21.76
C ARG A 225 1.28 -16.41 -21.70
N GLY A 226 1.33 -15.46 -22.62
CA GLY A 226 2.35 -14.41 -22.62
C GLY A 226 2.22 -13.50 -21.40
N VAL A 227 3.35 -13.16 -20.81
CA VAL A 227 3.49 -12.20 -19.71
C VAL A 227 4.05 -10.91 -20.29
N LYS A 228 3.44 -9.78 -19.96
CA LYS A 228 3.96 -8.48 -20.34
C LYS A 228 5.24 -8.21 -19.56
N ASN A 229 6.36 -8.11 -20.27
CA ASN A 229 7.65 -7.82 -19.67
C ASN A 229 7.77 -6.30 -19.44
N ASP A 230 7.38 -5.87 -18.24
CA ASP A 230 7.46 -4.50 -17.77
C ASP A 230 8.76 -4.25 -16.98
N VAL A 231 9.77 -5.12 -17.10
CA VAL A 231 11.08 -4.93 -16.47
C VAL A 231 11.74 -3.66 -16.97
N LEU A 232 12.06 -2.78 -16.04
CA LEU A 232 12.67 -1.48 -16.29
C LEU A 232 14.12 -1.47 -15.86
N TYR A 233 14.36 -2.08 -14.71
CA TYR A 233 15.62 -2.03 -14.00
C TYR A 233 16.19 -3.44 -13.96
N GLY A 234 17.47 -3.57 -14.29
CA GLY A 234 18.21 -4.79 -13.97
C GLY A 234 18.58 -4.79 -12.49
N PRO A 235 18.98 -5.93 -11.92
CA PRO A 235 19.56 -5.94 -10.59
C PRO A 235 20.76 -4.98 -10.56
N ILE A 236 20.74 -4.02 -9.64
CA ILE A 236 21.86 -3.10 -9.45
C ILE A 236 23.07 -3.96 -9.08
N PRO A 237 24.22 -3.85 -9.79
CA PRO A 237 25.42 -4.53 -9.36
C PRO A 237 25.82 -3.95 -8.00
N PHE A 238 25.55 -4.68 -6.93
CA PHE A 238 26.04 -4.34 -5.59
C PHE A 238 27.57 -4.27 -5.66
N GLU A 239 28.14 -3.06 -5.58
CA GLU A 239 29.45 -2.95 -4.97
C GLU A 239 29.23 -3.28 -3.48
N PRO A 240 29.88 -4.32 -2.93
CA PRO A 240 29.72 -4.64 -1.52
C PRO A 240 30.11 -3.40 -0.70
N SER A 241 29.27 -3.06 0.29
CA SER A 241 29.59 -2.05 1.31
C SER A 241 31.04 -2.24 1.78
N GLU A 242 31.83 -1.16 1.85
CA GLU A 242 33.21 -1.23 2.33
C GLU A 242 33.25 -2.08 3.61
N PRO A 243 34.09 -3.13 3.67
CA PRO A 243 34.11 -4.02 4.81
C PRO A 243 34.43 -3.20 6.06
N THR A 244 33.60 -3.33 7.09
CA THR A 244 33.94 -2.85 8.43
C THR A 244 35.31 -3.43 8.79
N GLN A 245 36.21 -2.55 9.22
CA GLN A 245 37.60 -2.91 9.47
C GLN A 245 37.64 -4.09 10.47
N PRO A 246 38.21 -5.26 10.11
CA PRO A 246 38.19 -6.41 10.99
C PRO A 246 38.99 -6.10 12.26
N SER A 247 38.47 -6.50 13.42
CA SER A 247 39.30 -6.64 14.62
C SER A 247 40.48 -7.58 14.34
N GLU A 248 41.68 -7.22 14.83
CA GLU A 248 42.92 -7.97 14.57
C GLU A 248 42.76 -9.49 14.79
N PRO A 249 43.19 -10.34 13.84
CA PRO A 249 43.01 -11.78 13.94
C PRO A 249 43.95 -12.39 14.97
N THR A 250 43.41 -13.23 15.86
CA THR A 250 44.21 -14.21 16.61
C THR A 250 44.85 -15.22 15.66
N GLN A 251 46.15 -15.51 15.87
CA GLN A 251 46.94 -16.43 15.05
C GLN A 251 46.28 -17.82 14.91
N PRO A 252 46.12 -18.35 13.67
CA PRO A 252 45.66 -19.72 13.47
C PRO A 252 46.78 -20.74 13.72
N SER A 253 46.40 -21.91 14.25
CA SER A 253 47.25 -23.10 14.36
C SER A 253 47.51 -23.75 13.00
N GLU A 254 48.71 -24.34 12.84
CA GLU A 254 49.23 -24.90 11.58
C GLU A 254 48.35 -26.02 10.97
N PRO A 255 48.22 -26.08 9.63
CA PRO A 255 47.41 -27.08 8.95
C PRO A 255 48.16 -28.42 8.75
N THR A 256 47.46 -29.53 8.95
CA THR A 256 47.91 -30.89 8.56
C THR A 256 47.84 -31.12 7.05
N GLN A 257 48.83 -31.85 6.52
CA GLN A 257 48.95 -32.17 5.08
C GLN A 257 47.80 -33.03 4.53
N PRO A 258 47.31 -32.76 3.30
CA PRO A 258 46.33 -33.60 2.62
C PRO A 258 46.98 -34.80 1.90
N SER A 259 46.23 -35.89 1.81
CA SER A 259 46.57 -37.13 1.09
C SER A 259 46.38 -37.03 -0.43
N GLU A 260 47.17 -37.81 -1.18
CA GLU A 260 47.31 -37.79 -2.65
C GLU A 260 46.03 -38.16 -3.44
N PRO A 261 45.85 -37.64 -4.67
CA PRO A 261 44.67 -37.88 -5.49
C PRO A 261 44.75 -39.16 -6.33
N THR A 262 43.60 -39.82 -6.51
CA THR A 262 43.41 -40.96 -7.43
C THR A 262 43.11 -40.50 -8.87
N GLN A 263 43.62 -41.25 -9.87
CA GLN A 263 43.45 -40.97 -11.30
C GLN A 263 42.01 -41.10 -11.82
N PRO A 264 41.61 -40.29 -12.83
CA PRO A 264 40.31 -40.40 -13.49
C PRO A 264 40.29 -41.45 -14.61
N SER A 265 39.11 -42.05 -14.83
CA SER A 265 38.81 -42.99 -15.92
C SER A 265 38.40 -42.29 -17.23
N GLU A 266 38.69 -42.93 -18.37
CA GLU A 266 38.53 -42.42 -19.74
C GLU A 266 37.06 -42.17 -20.18
N PRO A 267 36.83 -41.24 -21.13
CA PRO A 267 35.49 -40.89 -21.61
C PRO A 267 35.00 -41.78 -22.78
N THR A 268 33.70 -42.06 -22.80
CA THR A 268 32.99 -42.75 -23.88
C THR A 268 32.54 -41.77 -24.99
N GLN A 269 32.54 -42.21 -26.25
CA GLN A 269 32.16 -41.41 -27.43
C GLN A 269 30.65 -41.12 -27.52
N PRO A 270 30.25 -39.97 -28.09
CA PRO A 270 28.84 -39.63 -28.35
C PRO A 270 28.33 -40.25 -29.67
N SER A 271 27.04 -40.59 -29.69
CA SER A 271 26.29 -41.05 -30.87
C SER A 271 25.74 -39.88 -31.72
N GLU A 272 25.63 -40.11 -33.04
CA GLU A 272 25.26 -39.14 -34.09
C GLU A 272 23.81 -38.60 -34.00
N PRO A 273 23.55 -37.36 -34.51
CA PRO A 273 22.23 -36.74 -34.46
C PRO A 273 21.32 -37.19 -35.62
N THR A 274 20.01 -37.27 -35.34
CA THR A 274 18.97 -37.55 -36.35
C THR A 274 18.42 -36.24 -36.93
N GLN A 275 18.11 -36.22 -38.24
CA GLN A 275 17.61 -35.04 -38.96
C GLN A 275 16.16 -34.64 -38.58
N PRO A 276 15.81 -33.34 -38.60
CA PRO A 276 14.45 -32.87 -38.39
C PRO A 276 13.57 -32.99 -39.64
N SER A 277 12.29 -33.24 -39.44
CA SER A 277 11.23 -33.24 -40.47
C SER A 277 10.70 -31.82 -40.76
N GLU A 278 10.27 -31.60 -42.00
CA GLU A 278 9.82 -30.31 -42.57
C GLU A 278 8.55 -29.72 -41.90
N PRO A 279 8.39 -28.37 -41.89
CA PRO A 279 7.23 -27.71 -41.27
C PRO A 279 6.01 -27.70 -42.21
N THR A 280 4.82 -27.83 -41.62
CA THR A 280 3.53 -27.69 -42.31
C THR A 280 3.07 -26.23 -42.31
N GLN A 281 2.45 -25.76 -43.41
CA GLN A 281 1.98 -24.37 -43.56
C GLN A 281 0.82 -24.02 -42.59
N PRO A 282 0.72 -22.76 -42.10
CA PRO A 282 -0.42 -22.29 -41.35
C PRO A 282 -1.62 -21.95 -42.26
N SER A 283 -2.83 -22.23 -41.78
CA SER A 283 -4.10 -21.78 -42.36
C SER A 283 -4.40 -20.31 -42.06
N GLU A 284 -5.09 -19.64 -42.99
CA GLU A 284 -5.45 -18.21 -42.97
C GLU A 284 -6.33 -17.79 -41.76
N PRO A 285 -6.19 -16.55 -41.26
CA PRO A 285 -6.98 -16.05 -40.14
C PRO A 285 -8.41 -15.69 -40.55
N THR A 286 -9.37 -15.98 -39.67
CA THR A 286 -10.77 -15.58 -39.81
C THR A 286 -10.96 -14.13 -39.35
N GLN A 287 -11.80 -13.35 -40.05
CA GLN A 287 -12.07 -11.94 -39.72
C GLN A 287 -12.75 -11.78 -38.35
N PRO A 288 -12.40 -10.72 -37.58
CA PRO A 288 -13.08 -10.40 -36.32
C PRO A 288 -14.48 -9.81 -36.57
N SER A 289 -15.41 -10.15 -35.68
CA SER A 289 -16.80 -9.65 -35.63
C SER A 289 -16.88 -8.20 -35.11
N GLU A 290 -17.88 -7.46 -35.59
CA GLU A 290 -18.13 -6.03 -35.31
C GLU A 290 -18.37 -5.71 -33.82
N PRO A 291 -18.00 -4.50 -33.34
CA PRO A 291 -18.15 -4.10 -31.95
C PRO A 291 -19.60 -3.81 -31.57
N THR A 292 -20.00 -4.24 -30.37
CA THR A 292 -21.30 -3.96 -29.76
C THR A 292 -21.32 -2.58 -29.08
N GLN A 293 -22.49 -1.92 -29.11
CA GLN A 293 -22.76 -0.53 -28.74
C GLN A 293 -22.55 -0.21 -27.23
N PRO A 294 -22.22 1.05 -26.84
CA PRO A 294 -21.86 1.41 -25.46
C PRO A 294 -23.05 1.49 -24.50
N THR A 295 -22.77 1.25 -23.22
CA THR A 295 -23.66 1.54 -22.09
C THR A 295 -23.42 2.99 -21.64
N GLU A 296 -24.45 3.85 -21.67
CA GLU A 296 -24.40 5.21 -21.14
C GLU A 296 -24.58 5.19 -19.61
N ALA A 297 -23.76 5.96 -18.89
CA ALA A 297 -24.01 6.31 -17.49
C ALA A 297 -25.15 7.35 -17.45
N GLY A 298 -26.29 6.97 -16.87
CA GLY A 298 -27.46 7.82 -16.72
C GLY A 298 -27.51 8.44 -15.32
N ALA A 299 -27.93 9.70 -15.26
CA ALA A 299 -28.09 10.46 -14.02
C ALA A 299 -29.18 9.86 -13.08
N ASP A 300 -28.75 9.12 -12.06
CA ASP A 300 -29.44 8.97 -10.77
C ASP A 300 -28.44 9.45 -9.70
N ASP A 301 -28.88 10.21 -8.69
CA ASP A 301 -28.02 10.79 -7.64
C ASP A 301 -27.53 9.72 -6.63
N LYS A 302 -27.05 8.58 -7.13
CA LYS A 302 -26.56 7.43 -6.37
C LYS A 302 -25.13 7.12 -6.75
N PHE A 303 -24.37 6.61 -5.78
CA PHE A 303 -23.06 6.04 -6.01
C PHE A 303 -23.19 4.85 -6.96
N ASP A 304 -22.60 4.94 -8.16
CA ASP A 304 -22.56 3.84 -9.11
C ASP A 304 -21.16 3.20 -9.14
N VAL A 305 -21.12 1.90 -8.82
CA VAL A 305 -19.94 1.05 -9.05
C VAL A 305 -20.08 0.45 -10.45
N ILE A 306 -19.24 0.92 -11.38
CA ILE A 306 -19.22 0.46 -12.76
C ILE A 306 -18.10 -0.57 -12.89
N THR A 307 -18.48 -1.83 -13.11
CA THR A 307 -17.51 -2.93 -13.29
C THR A 307 -17.32 -3.23 -14.77
N ALA A 308 -16.07 -3.35 -15.19
CA ALA A 308 -15.74 -3.76 -16.54
C ALA A 308 -16.26 -5.18 -16.80
N PRO A 309 -16.96 -5.42 -17.92
CA PRO A 309 -17.29 -6.78 -18.35
C PRO A 309 -16.02 -7.55 -18.75
N GLU A 310 -16.13 -8.90 -18.76
CA GLU A 310 -15.00 -9.83 -18.98
C GLU A 310 -14.08 -9.41 -20.13
N GLY A 311 -12.77 -9.43 -19.87
CA GLY A 311 -11.71 -9.06 -20.82
C GLY A 311 -11.17 -7.64 -20.71
N GLY A 312 -11.68 -6.82 -19.76
CA GLY A 312 -11.16 -5.48 -19.48
C GLY A 312 -11.49 -4.51 -20.61
N LYS A 313 -12.45 -3.61 -20.37
CA LYS A 313 -12.96 -2.72 -21.43
C LYS A 313 -12.36 -1.32 -21.37
N THR A 314 -12.64 -0.56 -22.43
CA THR A 314 -12.42 0.87 -22.52
C THR A 314 -13.64 1.62 -21.98
N VAL A 315 -13.40 2.63 -21.16
CA VAL A 315 -14.42 3.64 -20.80
C VAL A 315 -14.18 4.88 -21.64
N THR A 316 -15.25 5.44 -22.22
CA THR A 316 -15.19 6.72 -22.92
C THR A 316 -15.89 7.79 -22.09
N LEU A 317 -15.14 8.82 -21.72
CA LEU A 317 -15.57 9.98 -20.96
C LEU A 317 -15.73 11.17 -21.93
N ALA A 318 -16.85 11.88 -21.81
CA ALA A 318 -17.28 12.86 -22.81
C ALA A 318 -16.45 14.16 -22.81
N LYS A 319 -15.77 14.46 -21.70
CA LYS A 319 -15.02 15.72 -21.50
C LYS A 319 -13.51 15.50 -21.56
N SER A 320 -12.76 16.58 -21.38
CA SER A 320 -11.29 16.53 -21.33
C SER A 320 -10.84 15.97 -19.98
N LEU A 321 -9.62 15.43 -19.88
CA LEU A 321 -9.10 14.90 -18.61
C LEU A 321 -9.17 15.93 -17.47
N ALA A 322 -8.83 17.18 -17.75
CA ALA A 322 -8.82 18.27 -16.76
C ALA A 322 -10.22 18.67 -16.24
N ASP A 323 -11.30 18.19 -16.86
CA ASP A 323 -12.68 18.46 -16.44
C ASP A 323 -13.17 17.47 -15.37
N TYR A 324 -12.38 16.43 -15.07
CA TYR A 324 -12.68 15.39 -14.09
C TYR A 324 -11.69 15.46 -12.92
N ALA A 325 -12.17 15.16 -11.72
CA ALA A 325 -11.31 14.77 -10.62
C ALA A 325 -11.25 13.23 -10.58
N LEU A 326 -10.09 12.67 -10.92
CA LEU A 326 -9.84 11.23 -10.86
C LEU A 326 -8.86 10.90 -9.75
N GLU A 327 -9.10 9.79 -9.07
CA GLU A 327 -8.18 9.23 -8.09
C GLU A 327 -8.18 7.70 -8.24
N HIS A 328 -7.00 7.11 -8.42
CA HIS A 328 -6.82 5.66 -8.32
C HIS A 328 -6.43 5.33 -6.88
N ASN A 329 -7.10 4.39 -6.23
CA ASN A 329 -6.81 3.96 -4.84
C ASN A 329 -6.36 2.49 -4.73
N GLY A 330 -5.78 1.96 -5.81
CA GLY A 330 -5.36 0.57 -5.92
C GLY A 330 -6.43 -0.31 -6.55
N THR A 331 -7.60 -0.41 -5.93
CA THR A 331 -8.66 -1.33 -6.37
C THR A 331 -9.60 -0.73 -7.42
N HIS A 332 -9.76 0.59 -7.45
CA HIS A 332 -10.67 1.25 -8.39
C HIS A 332 -10.25 2.70 -8.67
N ILE A 333 -10.85 3.25 -9.72
CA ILE A 333 -10.69 4.67 -10.06
C ILE A 333 -11.98 5.39 -9.71
N SER A 334 -11.91 6.33 -8.77
CA SER A 334 -12.99 7.25 -8.46
C SER A 334 -13.00 8.37 -9.49
N ILE A 335 -14.16 8.68 -10.04
CA ILE A 335 -14.36 9.77 -11.00
C ILE A 335 -15.43 10.70 -10.48
N ASN A 336 -15.09 11.98 -10.39
CA ASN A 336 -16.01 13.05 -10.02
C ASN A 336 -16.12 14.09 -11.13
N GLU A 337 -17.35 14.47 -11.45
CA GLU A 337 -17.65 15.61 -12.32
C GLU A 337 -18.25 16.75 -11.48
N GLY A 338 -17.48 17.80 -11.21
CA GLY A 338 -18.00 19.04 -10.63
C GLY A 338 -18.52 18.96 -9.18
N GLY A 339 -18.05 18.00 -8.37
CA GLY A 339 -18.35 17.91 -6.94
C GLY A 339 -19.60 17.11 -6.57
N ALA A 340 -20.18 16.35 -7.51
CA ALA A 340 -21.19 15.33 -7.23
C ALA A 340 -20.56 13.99 -6.80
N VAL A 341 -21.42 13.04 -6.40
CA VAL A 341 -21.11 11.68 -5.97
C VAL A 341 -20.12 10.99 -6.93
N SER A 342 -19.13 10.27 -6.38
CA SER A 342 -18.11 9.57 -7.16
C SER A 342 -18.64 8.30 -7.80
N ASP A 343 -18.48 8.17 -9.12
CA ASP A 343 -18.57 6.88 -9.80
C ASP A 343 -17.25 6.13 -9.56
N HIS A 344 -17.34 4.82 -9.33
CA HIS A 344 -16.16 3.96 -9.14
C HIS A 344 -16.00 3.00 -10.32
N LEU A 345 -14.88 3.11 -11.03
CA LEU A 345 -14.54 2.24 -12.15
C LEU A 345 -13.66 1.08 -11.69
N VAL A 346 -14.08 -0.15 -11.94
CA VAL A 346 -13.38 -1.38 -11.55
C VAL A 346 -13.05 -2.24 -12.78
N GLY A 347 -11.80 -2.71 -12.88
CA GLY A 347 -11.38 -3.70 -13.90
C GLY A 347 -11.25 -3.17 -15.34
N PHE A 348 -11.31 -1.85 -15.55
CA PHE A 348 -11.10 -1.25 -16.86
C PHE A 348 -9.62 -1.16 -17.21
N THR A 349 -9.32 -1.33 -18.51
CA THR A 349 -7.95 -1.35 -19.03
C THR A 349 -7.57 -0.05 -19.73
N LYS A 350 -8.54 0.79 -20.06
CA LYS A 350 -8.31 2.06 -20.76
C LYS A 350 -9.38 3.10 -20.46
N LEU A 351 -8.96 4.34 -20.20
CA LEU A 351 -9.84 5.51 -20.15
C LEU A 351 -9.60 6.36 -21.40
N VAL A 352 -10.66 6.71 -22.13
CA VAL A 352 -10.61 7.60 -23.29
C VAL A 352 -11.36 8.88 -22.94
N PHE A 353 -10.68 9.99 -23.08
CA PHE A 353 -11.22 11.33 -22.91
C PHE A 353 -11.34 12.03 -24.26
N LYS A 354 -11.95 13.21 -24.29
CA LYS A 354 -12.04 14.03 -25.49
C LYS A 354 -10.66 14.42 -26.05
N ASP A 355 -9.66 14.58 -25.18
CA ASP A 355 -8.34 15.13 -25.50
C ASP A 355 -7.18 14.13 -25.34
N GLY A 356 -7.47 12.85 -25.07
CA GLY A 356 -6.43 11.82 -24.95
C GLY A 356 -6.96 10.51 -24.39
N SER A 357 -6.05 9.60 -24.04
CA SER A 357 -6.40 8.36 -23.37
C SER A 357 -5.34 7.93 -22.37
N ILE A 358 -5.77 7.28 -21.29
CA ILE A 358 -4.89 6.68 -20.28
C ILE A 358 -4.97 5.16 -20.45
N ASP A 359 -3.81 4.53 -20.61
CA ASP A 359 -3.67 3.08 -20.59
C ASP A 359 -3.45 2.61 -19.14
N LEU A 360 -4.40 1.84 -18.61
CA LEU A 360 -4.37 1.34 -17.24
C LEU A 360 -3.67 -0.02 -17.13
N THR A 361 -3.30 -0.66 -18.25
CA THR A 361 -2.60 -1.96 -18.28
C THR A 361 -1.11 -1.86 -17.95
N SER A 362 -0.63 -0.64 -17.69
CA SER A 362 0.76 -0.36 -17.33
C SER A 362 0.91 0.13 -15.90
N HIS A 363 -0.09 -0.13 -15.05
CA HIS A 363 0.03 0.03 -13.61
C HIS A 363 0.93 -1.08 -13.05
N SER A 364 2.23 -0.83 -12.98
CA SER A 364 3.06 -1.55 -12.02
C SER A 364 2.71 -1.05 -10.63
N GLY A 365 2.89 -1.85 -9.58
CA GLY A 365 2.46 -1.49 -8.23
C GLY A 365 2.98 -0.17 -7.66
N LEU A 366 3.99 0.43 -8.30
CA LEU A 366 4.60 1.71 -7.92
C LEU A 366 4.41 2.81 -8.97
N PHE A 367 3.73 2.54 -10.08
CA PHE A 367 3.46 3.53 -11.13
C PHE A 367 1.96 3.71 -11.33
N ASP A 368 1.44 4.89 -11.01
CA ASP A 368 0.03 5.23 -11.20
C ASP A 368 -0.16 6.00 -12.52
N PRO A 369 -0.72 5.37 -13.57
CA PRO A 369 -0.91 6.02 -14.86
C PRO A 369 -1.95 7.15 -14.83
N VAL A 370 -2.89 7.13 -13.87
CA VAL A 370 -3.90 8.19 -13.67
C VAL A 370 -3.23 9.40 -13.05
N PHE A 371 -2.52 9.22 -11.94
CA PHE A 371 -1.72 10.27 -11.31
C PHE A 371 -0.73 10.89 -12.31
N TYR A 372 -0.01 10.05 -13.04
CA TYR A 372 1.01 10.52 -13.97
C TYR A 372 0.39 11.34 -15.11
N ALA A 373 -0.74 10.92 -15.68
CA ALA A 373 -1.40 11.67 -16.73
C ALA A 373 -1.93 13.03 -16.23
N LEU A 374 -2.50 13.07 -15.02
CA LEU A 374 -3.04 14.30 -14.40
C LEU A 374 -1.95 15.33 -14.12
N ASN A 375 -0.78 14.89 -13.64
CA ASN A 375 0.33 15.78 -13.32
C ASN A 375 1.20 16.15 -14.54
N ASN A 376 1.04 15.43 -15.65
CA ASN A 376 1.85 15.60 -16.87
C ASN A 376 0.95 15.78 -18.11
N LEU A 377 0.07 16.80 -18.07
CA LEU A 377 -0.90 17.09 -19.12
C LEU A 377 -0.26 17.39 -20.49
N ASP A 378 1.00 17.82 -20.51
CA ASP A 378 1.79 18.01 -21.72
C ASP A 378 1.99 16.68 -22.46
N ILE A 379 2.33 15.62 -21.73
CA ILE A 379 2.56 14.28 -22.25
C ILE A 379 1.24 13.61 -22.64
N PHE A 380 0.22 13.72 -21.79
CA PHE A 380 -1.11 13.19 -22.05
C PHE A 380 -1.70 13.76 -23.36
N LYS A 381 -1.62 15.08 -23.57
CA LYS A 381 -2.11 15.75 -24.78
C LYS A 381 -1.29 15.41 -26.02
N ALA A 382 -0.02 15.02 -25.85
CA ALA A 382 0.81 14.52 -26.94
C ALA A 382 0.45 13.08 -27.36
N GLY A 383 -0.41 12.39 -26.59
CA GLY A 383 -0.80 11.00 -26.85
C GLY A 383 0.31 9.99 -26.57
N VAL A 384 1.31 10.38 -25.78
CA VAL A 384 2.41 9.50 -25.36
C VAL A 384 1.96 8.70 -24.14
N GLY A 385 2.23 7.40 -24.10
CA GLY A 385 1.87 6.55 -22.97
C GLY A 385 2.57 6.96 -21.68
N SER A 386 1.82 7.10 -20.58
CA SER A 386 2.33 7.56 -19.28
C SER A 386 3.53 6.74 -18.79
N SER A 387 3.39 5.41 -18.82
CA SER A 387 4.45 4.49 -18.43
C SER A 387 5.65 4.68 -19.35
N GLU A 388 5.50 4.49 -20.66
CA GLU A 388 6.57 4.67 -21.64
C GLU A 388 7.34 5.99 -21.47
N HIS A 389 6.64 7.10 -21.27
CA HIS A 389 7.28 8.39 -21.03
C HIS A 389 8.08 8.41 -19.74
N PHE A 390 7.51 7.94 -18.63
CA PHE A 390 8.22 7.89 -17.36
C PHE A 390 9.52 7.08 -17.48
N LEU A 391 9.47 5.96 -18.20
CA LEU A 391 10.62 5.09 -18.46
C LEU A 391 11.74 5.76 -19.25
N GLN A 392 11.38 6.50 -20.29
CA GLN A 392 12.36 7.06 -21.22
C GLN A 392 12.89 8.41 -20.74
N HIS A 393 12.06 9.17 -20.03
CA HIS A 393 12.29 10.58 -19.74
C HIS A 393 11.87 10.97 -18.33
N GLY A 394 10.66 10.61 -17.89
CA GLY A 394 10.06 11.16 -16.67
C GLY A 394 10.91 10.97 -15.41
N ALA A 395 11.49 9.78 -15.21
CA ALA A 395 12.37 9.54 -14.06
C ALA A 395 13.60 10.47 -14.06
N SER A 396 14.21 10.72 -15.22
CA SER A 396 15.34 11.65 -15.35
C SER A 396 14.93 13.14 -15.34
N GLU A 397 13.67 13.43 -15.63
CA GLU A 397 13.08 14.76 -15.56
C GLU A 397 12.60 15.12 -14.14
N GLY A 398 12.70 14.18 -13.19
CA GLY A 398 12.22 14.37 -11.81
C GLY A 398 10.70 14.35 -11.69
N ARG A 399 9.99 13.72 -12.64
CA ARG A 399 8.52 13.57 -12.59
C ARG A 399 8.15 12.39 -11.71
N ASP A 400 7.16 12.56 -10.84
CA ASP A 400 6.79 11.55 -9.86
C ASP A 400 5.93 10.42 -10.47
N PRO A 401 6.20 9.14 -10.14
CA PRO A 401 5.45 8.00 -10.68
C PRO A 401 4.10 7.78 -9.99
N ASN A 402 3.92 8.29 -8.77
CA ASN A 402 2.70 8.19 -7.98
C ASN A 402 2.70 9.30 -6.90
N ALA A 403 1.58 9.49 -6.19
CA ALA A 403 1.42 10.57 -5.19
C ALA A 403 2.28 10.43 -3.92
N PHE A 404 2.94 9.29 -3.73
CA PHE A 404 3.69 8.92 -2.52
C PHE A 404 5.17 8.65 -2.83
N PHE A 405 5.66 9.03 -4.01
CA PHE A 405 7.06 8.93 -4.40
C PHE A 405 7.53 10.24 -5.04
N ASP A 406 8.38 11.00 -4.33
CA ASP A 406 9.03 12.21 -4.82
C ASP A 406 10.41 11.86 -5.38
N VAL A 407 10.57 11.90 -6.70
CA VAL A 407 11.84 11.54 -7.36
C VAL A 407 12.97 12.50 -6.97
N SER A 408 12.69 13.79 -6.90
CA SER A 408 13.70 14.82 -6.63
C SER A 408 14.07 14.82 -5.14
N GLY A 409 13.06 14.75 -4.27
CA GLY A 409 13.23 14.62 -2.83
C GLY A 409 13.99 13.37 -2.44
N TYR A 410 13.65 12.21 -3.02
CA TYR A 410 14.35 10.95 -2.77
C TYR A 410 15.85 11.07 -3.07
N LEU A 411 16.24 11.63 -4.22
CA LEU A 411 17.65 11.81 -4.57
C LEU A 411 18.36 12.86 -3.70
N ALA A 412 17.66 13.90 -3.25
CA ALA A 412 18.23 14.93 -2.38
C ALA A 412 18.55 14.39 -0.98
N VAL A 413 17.68 13.52 -0.45
CA VAL A 413 17.91 12.81 0.83
C VAL A 413 18.99 11.74 0.67
N ASN A 414 18.89 10.94 -0.39
CA ASN A 414 19.74 9.79 -0.64
C ASN A 414 20.94 10.16 -1.52
N LYS A 415 21.85 10.96 -0.95
CA LYS A 415 23.02 11.50 -1.66
C LYS A 415 23.95 10.43 -2.23
N ASP A 416 24.01 9.27 -1.60
CA ASP A 416 24.73 8.10 -2.08
C ASP A 416 24.14 7.57 -3.40
N VAL A 417 22.81 7.52 -3.50
CA VAL A 417 22.09 7.11 -4.73
C VAL A 417 22.31 8.14 -5.84
N ALA A 418 22.18 9.42 -5.51
CA ALA A 418 22.44 10.50 -6.46
C ALA A 418 23.90 10.48 -6.96
N ALA A 419 24.87 10.22 -6.08
CA ALA A 419 26.28 10.10 -6.44
C ALA A 419 26.57 8.87 -7.30
N ALA A 420 25.86 7.77 -7.08
CA ALA A 420 25.93 6.56 -7.90
C ALA A 420 25.28 6.75 -9.29
N GLY A 421 24.47 7.79 -9.49
CA GLY A 421 23.76 8.05 -10.74
C GLY A 421 22.66 7.02 -11.05
N VAL A 422 22.18 6.31 -10.03
CA VAL A 422 21.08 5.34 -10.13
C VAL A 422 19.75 6.10 -10.08
N GLY A 423 18.75 5.67 -10.85
CA GLY A 423 17.42 6.30 -10.80
C GLY A 423 16.77 6.19 -9.41
N ALA A 424 15.98 7.18 -9.00
CA ALA A 424 15.34 7.18 -7.68
C ALA A 424 14.43 5.95 -7.46
N LEU A 425 13.47 5.76 -8.38
CA LEU A 425 12.56 4.62 -8.33
C LEU A 425 13.31 3.29 -8.53
N GLU A 426 14.33 3.29 -9.40
CA GLU A 426 15.22 2.13 -9.61
C GLU A 426 15.87 1.67 -8.30
N HIS A 427 16.50 2.60 -7.59
CA HIS A 427 17.13 2.31 -6.32
C HIS A 427 16.11 1.85 -5.30
N PHE A 428 14.97 2.54 -5.19
CA PHE A 428 13.96 2.19 -4.21
C PHE A 428 13.47 0.75 -4.37
N ILE A 429 13.20 0.32 -5.60
CA ILE A 429 12.70 -1.03 -5.86
C ILE A 429 13.76 -2.09 -5.55
N ASN A 430 15.00 -1.86 -5.97
CA ASN A 430 16.08 -2.84 -5.82
C ASN A 430 16.69 -2.90 -4.41
N ALA A 431 16.64 -1.81 -3.66
CA ALA A 431 17.34 -1.70 -2.37
C ALA A 431 16.58 -0.82 -1.35
N GLY A 432 16.14 0.37 -1.77
CA GLY A 432 15.61 1.37 -0.84
C GLY A 432 14.41 0.91 -0.01
N ALA A 433 13.52 0.09 -0.57
CA ALA A 433 12.39 -0.47 0.16
C ALA A 433 12.84 -1.42 1.29
N ALA A 434 13.82 -2.28 1.03
CA ALA A 434 14.39 -3.20 2.03
C ALA A 434 15.27 -2.47 3.05
N GLU A 435 15.90 -1.36 2.64
CA GLU A 435 16.66 -0.46 3.52
C GLU A 435 15.74 0.44 4.38
N GLY A 436 14.44 0.49 4.08
CA GLY A 436 13.49 1.34 4.80
C GLY A 436 13.61 2.82 4.48
N ARG A 437 14.06 3.19 3.27
CA ARG A 437 14.19 4.58 2.82
C ARG A 437 12.84 5.16 2.42
N ASP A 438 12.50 6.33 2.96
CA ASP A 438 11.23 7.00 2.66
C ASP A 438 11.17 7.52 1.24
N THR A 439 9.97 7.45 0.67
CA THR A 439 9.74 7.76 -0.75
C THR A 439 9.20 9.17 -0.98
N SER A 440 8.53 9.75 0.01
CA SER A 440 7.99 11.11 -0.05
C SER A 440 7.74 11.64 1.37
N ALA A 441 7.40 12.92 1.51
CA ALA A 441 7.02 13.50 2.80
C ALA A 441 5.81 12.79 3.43
N ASN A 442 4.96 12.19 2.60
CA ASN A 442 3.68 11.61 3.01
C ASN A 442 3.72 10.07 3.12
N PHE A 443 4.91 9.46 3.09
CA PHE A 443 5.02 8.01 3.23
C PHE A 443 6.34 7.59 3.89
N ASP A 444 6.24 7.25 5.18
CA ASP A 444 7.30 6.63 5.96
C ASP A 444 7.26 5.09 5.83
N VAL A 445 8.31 4.51 5.26
CA VAL A 445 8.36 3.07 4.99
C VAL A 445 8.41 2.27 6.28
N ARG A 446 9.16 2.75 7.28
CA ARG A 446 9.41 2.02 8.53
C ARG A 446 8.18 2.03 9.42
N LEU A 447 7.54 3.19 9.58
CA LEU A 447 6.29 3.33 10.31
C LEU A 447 5.16 2.55 9.64
N TYR A 448 5.11 2.55 8.30
CA TYR A 448 4.13 1.72 7.60
C TYR A 448 4.32 0.24 7.95
N LEU A 449 5.53 -0.31 7.82
CA LEU A 449 5.80 -1.72 8.13
C LEU A 449 5.59 -2.06 9.61
N GLN A 450 5.96 -1.15 10.52
CA GLN A 450 5.76 -1.33 11.96
C GLN A 450 4.27 -1.47 12.32
N ASN A 451 3.41 -0.66 11.71
CA ASN A 451 1.97 -0.67 11.97
C ASN A 451 1.22 -1.71 11.12
N ASN A 452 1.92 -2.41 10.22
CA ASN A 452 1.35 -3.40 9.30
C ASN A 452 2.20 -4.68 9.32
N ALA A 453 2.17 -5.36 10.47
CA ALA A 453 3.00 -6.53 10.74
C ALA A 453 2.77 -7.69 9.75
N ASP A 454 1.57 -7.79 9.18
CA ASP A 454 1.23 -8.73 8.12
C ASP A 454 2.02 -8.46 6.83
N VAL A 455 2.14 -7.19 6.43
CA VAL A 455 2.92 -6.75 5.27
C VAL A 455 4.41 -6.98 5.50
N ALA A 456 4.90 -6.61 6.70
CA ALA A 456 6.29 -6.82 7.08
C ALA A 456 6.66 -8.31 7.11
N ALA A 457 5.80 -9.17 7.66
CA ALA A 457 6.02 -10.62 7.69
C ALA A 457 5.99 -11.25 6.29
N ALA A 458 5.19 -10.71 5.39
CA ALA A 458 5.11 -11.15 4.00
C ALA A 458 6.27 -10.63 3.12
N GLY A 459 7.14 -9.75 3.64
CA GLY A 459 8.25 -9.16 2.88
C GLY A 459 7.81 -8.34 1.67
N ILE A 460 6.58 -7.83 1.67
CA ILE A 460 6.02 -7.05 0.56
C ILE A 460 6.55 -5.61 0.66
N ASN A 461 6.90 -5.02 -0.48
CA ASN A 461 7.29 -3.61 -0.56
C ASN A 461 6.16 -2.72 0.02
N ALA A 462 6.49 -1.92 1.05
CA ALA A 462 5.53 -1.13 1.82
C ALA A 462 4.71 -0.17 0.95
N LEU A 463 5.38 0.57 0.05
CA LEU A 463 4.73 1.54 -0.82
C LEU A 463 3.87 0.84 -1.87
N GLU A 464 4.37 -0.25 -2.46
CA GLU A 464 3.60 -1.05 -3.42
C GLU A 464 2.32 -1.60 -2.76
N HIS A 465 2.45 -2.17 -1.56
CA HIS A 465 1.28 -2.63 -0.80
C HIS A 465 0.31 -1.47 -0.53
N TYR A 466 0.79 -0.32 -0.09
CA TYR A 466 -0.08 0.81 0.21
C TYR A 466 -0.84 1.30 -1.03
N LEU A 467 -0.16 1.42 -2.17
CA LEU A 467 -0.75 1.89 -3.43
C LEU A 467 -1.75 0.89 -4.02
N GLN A 468 -1.45 -0.40 -3.96
CA GLN A 468 -2.31 -1.46 -4.51
C GLN A 468 -3.48 -1.82 -3.59
N SER A 469 -3.27 -1.71 -2.28
CA SER A 469 -4.10 -2.40 -1.29
C SER A 469 -4.40 -1.54 -0.07
N GLY A 470 -3.37 -0.97 0.56
CA GLY A 470 -3.50 -0.28 1.84
C GLY A 470 -4.47 0.90 1.82
N ARG A 471 -4.54 1.67 0.73
CA ARG A 471 -5.50 2.78 0.61
C ARG A 471 -6.94 2.32 0.59
N ALA A 472 -7.24 1.25 -0.14
CA ALA A 472 -8.58 0.67 -0.17
C ALA A 472 -8.96 0.02 1.17
N GLU A 473 -7.97 -0.49 1.92
CA GLU A 473 -8.15 -1.03 3.26
C GLU A 473 -8.30 0.04 4.35
N GLY A 474 -8.13 1.32 4.01
CA GLY A 474 -8.14 2.42 4.98
C GLY A 474 -6.90 2.49 5.86
N ARG A 475 -5.82 1.77 5.51
CA ARG A 475 -4.54 1.86 6.23
C ARG A 475 -4.01 3.28 6.15
N LYS A 476 -3.43 3.76 7.24
CA LYS A 476 -2.82 5.09 7.30
C LYS A 476 -1.48 5.12 6.56
N ALA A 477 -1.25 6.17 5.78
CA ALA A 477 0.09 6.61 5.43
C ALA A 477 0.65 7.51 6.54
N TYR A 478 1.93 7.35 6.81
CA TYR A 478 2.63 8.11 7.85
C TYR A 478 3.51 9.15 7.19
N GLU A 479 3.57 10.35 7.74
CA GLU A 479 4.55 11.35 7.29
C GLU A 479 5.96 10.86 7.60
N ALA A 480 6.89 11.12 6.67
CA ALA A 480 8.28 10.72 6.80
C ALA A 480 8.93 11.36 8.03
N VAL A 481 9.49 10.51 8.89
CA VAL A 481 10.36 10.90 10.00
C VAL A 481 11.76 10.39 9.71
N GLY A 482 12.70 11.33 9.55
CA GLY A 482 14.07 11.01 9.14
C GLY A 482 14.73 9.97 10.03
N GLU A 483 15.53 9.08 9.42
CA GLU A 483 16.21 8.01 10.14
C GLU A 483 17.14 8.54 11.24
N THR A 484 17.75 9.70 10.99
CA THR A 484 18.58 10.42 11.96
C THR A 484 18.10 11.85 12.08
N ILE A 485 17.56 12.18 13.25
CA ILE A 485 17.26 13.56 13.62
C ILE A 485 18.56 14.20 14.13
N ALA A 486 18.90 15.37 13.60
CA ALA A 486 20.09 16.09 14.06
C ALA A 486 19.98 16.41 15.55
N ALA A 487 21.12 16.56 16.23
CA ALA A 487 21.14 16.83 17.67
C ALA A 487 20.41 18.13 18.07
N ASP A 488 20.22 19.04 17.10
CA ASP A 488 19.44 20.27 17.22
C ASP A 488 17.97 20.09 16.78
N GLY A 489 17.45 18.85 16.76
CA GLY A 489 16.05 18.52 16.51
C GLY A 489 15.57 18.73 15.07
N PHE A 490 16.46 19.11 14.16
CA PHE A 490 16.12 19.35 12.76
C PHE A 490 16.09 18.03 11.98
N ASP A 491 15.02 17.81 11.25
CA ASP A 491 14.85 16.65 10.37
C ASP A 491 15.12 17.07 8.92
N ALA A 492 16.36 16.87 8.48
CA ALA A 492 16.75 17.22 7.12
C ALA A 492 16.03 16.36 6.06
N GLN A 493 15.67 15.12 6.40
CA GLN A 493 14.99 14.22 5.48
C GLN A 493 13.56 14.67 5.26
N HIS A 494 12.80 14.87 6.34
CA HIS A 494 11.47 15.47 6.28
C HIS A 494 11.52 16.82 5.55
N TYR A 495 12.47 17.69 5.90
CA TYR A 495 12.55 19.01 5.31
C TYR A 495 12.78 18.96 3.78
N LEU A 496 13.66 18.07 3.29
CA LEU A 496 13.90 17.95 1.84
C LEU A 496 12.71 17.33 1.11
N LEU A 497 12.08 16.31 1.70
CA LEU A 497 10.90 15.65 1.11
C LEU A 497 9.67 16.56 1.09
N SER A 498 9.51 17.43 2.08
CA SER A 498 8.39 18.39 2.16
C SER A 498 8.61 19.63 1.30
N ASN A 499 9.83 19.87 0.82
CA ASN A 499 10.23 21.09 0.11
C ASN A 499 10.96 20.77 -1.20
N ALA A 500 10.20 20.31 -2.19
CA ALA A 500 10.71 19.91 -3.50
C ALA A 500 11.54 21.00 -4.20
N ASP A 501 11.24 22.28 -3.96
CA ASP A 501 12.03 23.41 -4.48
C ASP A 501 13.45 23.45 -3.91
N ILE A 502 13.61 23.12 -2.63
CA ILE A 502 14.92 23.07 -1.94
C ILE A 502 15.69 21.84 -2.36
N ALA A 503 15.01 20.68 -2.44
CA ALA A 503 15.58 19.43 -2.93
C ALA A 503 16.13 19.59 -4.36
N ALA A 504 15.32 20.12 -5.28
CA ALA A 504 15.71 20.33 -6.67
C ALA A 504 16.85 21.36 -6.81
N ALA A 505 16.92 22.36 -5.92
CA ALA A 505 18.00 23.35 -5.93
C ALA A 505 19.31 22.85 -5.27
N GLY A 506 19.30 21.70 -4.59
CA GLY A 506 20.45 21.15 -3.89
C GLY A 506 20.95 22.05 -2.75
N ILE A 507 20.04 22.84 -2.15
CA ILE A 507 20.37 23.77 -1.06
C ILE A 507 20.49 22.97 0.25
N ASP A 508 21.44 23.34 1.10
CA ASP A 508 21.56 22.75 2.43
C ASP A 508 20.31 23.04 3.28
N ALA A 509 19.58 21.99 3.65
CA ALA A 509 18.29 22.08 4.32
C ALA A 509 18.36 22.84 5.65
N ARG A 510 19.38 22.55 6.48
CA ARG A 510 19.52 23.17 7.80
C ARG A 510 19.83 24.67 7.68
N THR A 511 20.73 25.03 6.77
CA THR A 511 21.07 26.43 6.48
C THR A 511 19.85 27.18 5.95
N HIS A 512 19.13 26.58 4.99
CA HIS A 512 17.92 27.18 4.44
C HIS A 512 16.87 27.42 5.54
N PHE A 513 16.62 26.42 6.39
CA PHE A 513 15.67 26.57 7.49
C PHE A 513 16.07 27.71 8.43
N ALA A 514 17.34 27.78 8.84
CA ALA A 514 17.87 28.81 9.74
C ALA A 514 17.75 30.23 9.19
N GLU A 515 17.96 30.40 7.88
CA GLU A 515 18.01 31.72 7.26
C GLU A 515 16.62 32.18 6.78
N PHE A 516 15.82 31.26 6.24
CA PHE A 516 14.58 31.54 5.53
C PHE A 516 13.42 30.64 5.97
N GLY A 517 13.60 29.33 6.07
CA GLY A 517 12.50 28.36 6.17
C GLY A 517 11.57 28.60 7.35
N PHE A 518 12.10 28.86 8.55
CA PHE A 518 11.22 29.12 9.70
C PHE A 518 10.40 30.42 9.56
N LYS A 519 10.91 31.40 8.81
CA LYS A 519 10.20 32.66 8.52
C LYS A 519 9.16 32.49 7.42
N GLU A 520 9.35 31.49 6.56
CA GLU A 520 8.40 31.06 5.54
C GLU A 520 7.32 30.12 6.10
N GLY A 521 7.45 29.68 7.35
CA GLY A 521 6.53 28.73 7.98
C GLY A 521 6.78 27.27 7.60
N ARG A 522 7.97 26.94 7.06
CA ARG A 522 8.30 25.56 6.70
C ARG A 522 8.67 24.75 7.95
N SER A 523 7.98 23.65 8.18
CA SER A 523 8.18 22.79 9.37
C SER A 523 9.57 22.17 9.41
N ALA A 524 10.12 22.09 10.63
CA ALA A 524 11.47 21.58 10.85
C ALA A 524 11.53 20.05 10.97
N ASN A 525 10.40 19.46 11.33
CA ASN A 525 10.09 18.03 11.41
C ASN A 525 8.55 17.90 11.49
N THR A 526 8.05 16.66 11.50
CA THR A 526 6.61 16.34 11.52
C THR A 526 5.85 16.91 12.73
N LEU A 527 6.54 17.23 13.83
CA LEU A 527 5.93 17.67 15.09
C LEU A 527 6.41 19.08 15.51
N PHE A 528 7.00 19.85 14.60
CA PHE A 528 7.47 21.20 14.88
C PHE A 528 7.21 22.14 13.70
N ASP A 529 6.03 22.77 13.75
CA ASP A 529 5.69 23.91 12.91
C ASP A 529 6.19 25.21 13.57
N PRO A 530 7.11 25.96 12.93
CA PRO A 530 7.65 27.20 13.48
C PRO A 530 6.57 28.29 13.63
N ALA A 531 5.57 28.36 12.75
CA ALA A 531 4.50 29.32 12.83
C ALA A 531 3.64 29.08 14.08
N ASP A 532 3.29 27.83 14.35
CA ASP A 532 2.53 27.45 15.55
C ASP A 532 3.32 27.73 16.83
N TYR A 533 4.59 27.35 16.86
CA TYR A 533 5.46 27.60 18.02
C TYR A 533 5.61 29.11 18.29
N LEU A 534 5.83 29.93 17.26
CA LEU A 534 5.95 31.38 17.39
C LEU A 534 4.62 32.03 17.78
N ALA A 535 3.49 31.50 17.33
CA ALA A 535 2.16 31.96 17.73
C ALA A 535 1.89 31.70 19.23
N ALA A 536 2.32 30.55 19.75
CA ALA A 536 2.22 30.22 21.18
C ALA A 536 3.24 30.99 22.05
N ASN A 537 4.37 31.40 21.47
CA ASN A 537 5.52 31.95 22.19
C ASN A 537 5.89 33.36 21.67
N ALA A 538 5.06 34.35 22.04
CA ALA A 538 5.19 35.73 21.57
C ALA A 538 6.54 36.39 21.92
N ASP A 539 7.21 35.96 22.99
CA ASP A 539 8.55 36.40 23.37
C ASP A 539 9.62 35.92 22.37
N VAL A 540 9.52 34.68 21.91
CA VAL A 540 10.39 34.10 20.88
C VAL A 540 10.15 34.79 19.53
N ALA A 541 8.88 35.01 19.19
CA ALA A 541 8.50 35.77 17.98
C ALA A 541 9.05 37.19 17.98
N ALA A 542 8.99 37.89 19.13
CA ALA A 542 9.55 39.23 19.26
C ALA A 542 11.09 39.25 19.17
N ALA A 543 11.76 38.17 19.60
CA ALA A 543 13.20 38.02 19.51
C ALA A 543 13.69 37.70 18.09
N GLY A 544 12.83 37.13 17.23
CA GLY A 544 13.16 36.79 15.84
C GLY A 544 14.24 35.71 15.70
N ILE A 545 14.38 34.87 16.72
CA ILE A 545 15.34 33.75 16.78
C ILE A 545 14.73 32.49 16.16
N ASP A 546 15.60 31.56 15.75
CA ASP A 546 15.18 30.24 15.26
C ASP A 546 14.33 29.53 16.35
N PRO A 547 13.04 29.27 16.08
CA PRO A 547 12.14 28.71 17.09
C PRO A 547 12.50 27.27 17.49
N LEU A 548 13.05 26.48 16.57
CA LEU A 548 13.50 25.12 16.88
C LEU A 548 14.74 25.18 17.78
N GLU A 549 15.69 26.07 17.47
CA GLU A 549 16.87 26.29 18.32
C GLU A 549 16.46 26.75 19.73
N HIS A 550 15.48 27.65 19.83
CA HIS A 550 14.92 28.08 21.11
C HIS A 550 14.30 26.90 21.88
N TYR A 551 13.44 26.11 21.22
CA TYR A 551 12.81 24.96 21.85
C TYR A 551 13.85 23.99 22.42
N ASN A 552 14.85 23.62 21.62
CA ASN A 552 15.87 22.64 22.00
C ASN A 552 16.80 23.13 23.11
N SER A 553 17.09 24.43 23.14
CA SER A 553 17.97 25.03 24.14
C SER A 553 17.26 25.35 25.46
N PHE A 554 16.00 25.78 25.38
CA PHE A 554 15.26 26.33 26.52
C PHE A 554 13.83 25.80 26.61
N GLY A 555 13.08 25.85 25.51
CA GLY A 555 11.62 25.69 25.53
C GLY A 555 11.13 24.41 26.20
N TRP A 556 11.73 23.25 25.89
CA TRP A 556 11.28 21.99 26.51
C TRP A 556 11.55 21.93 28.01
N ARG A 557 12.61 22.59 28.50
CA ARG A 557 12.93 22.70 29.95
C ARG A 557 12.02 23.69 30.66
N GLU A 558 11.45 24.63 29.92
CA GLU A 558 10.44 25.57 30.39
C GLU A 558 9.02 24.96 30.34
N GLY A 559 8.87 23.73 29.84
CA GLY A 559 7.58 23.05 29.69
C GLY A 559 6.74 23.59 28.53
N ARG A 560 7.33 24.33 27.59
CA ARG A 560 6.62 24.80 26.38
C ARG A 560 6.35 23.61 25.47
N ALA A 561 5.15 23.51 24.92
CA ALA A 561 4.81 22.51 23.91
C ALA A 561 5.63 22.72 22.63
N ALA A 562 5.95 21.62 21.93
CA ALA A 562 6.68 21.68 20.65
C ALA A 562 5.76 22.13 19.52
N SER A 563 4.53 21.62 19.53
CA SER A 563 3.44 21.93 18.61
C SER A 563 2.10 21.75 19.33
N SER A 564 1.00 22.01 18.64
CA SER A 564 -0.34 21.61 19.09
C SER A 564 -0.43 20.09 19.30
N GLU A 565 0.22 19.28 18.48
CA GLU A 565 0.14 17.82 18.54
C GLU A 565 1.09 17.18 19.58
N PHE A 566 2.06 17.94 20.09
CA PHE A 566 3.09 17.43 21.01
C PHE A 566 3.22 18.30 22.27
N ASP A 567 2.45 17.93 23.30
CA ASP A 567 2.63 18.45 24.66
C ASP A 567 3.89 17.85 25.31
N THR A 568 4.87 18.72 25.53
CA THR A 568 6.17 18.38 26.13
C THR A 568 6.05 17.89 27.57
N GLN A 569 5.19 18.52 28.38
CA GLN A 569 5.07 18.16 29.78
C GLN A 569 4.30 16.84 29.93
N ALA A 570 3.22 16.67 29.17
CA ALA A 570 2.46 15.42 29.16
C ALA A 570 3.35 14.24 28.74
N TYR A 571 4.19 14.44 27.72
CA TYR A 571 5.14 13.40 27.30
C TYR A 571 6.13 13.04 28.40
N LEU A 572 6.73 14.03 29.08
CA LEU A 572 7.68 13.78 30.18
C LEU A 572 7.01 13.13 31.39
N ASP A 573 5.77 13.51 31.71
CA ASP A 573 5.01 12.94 32.83
C ASP A 573 4.69 11.46 32.60
N ASN A 574 4.41 11.07 31.35
CA ASN A 574 4.15 9.69 30.97
C ASN A 574 5.44 8.86 30.76
N ASN A 575 6.58 9.51 30.55
CA ASN A 575 7.86 8.89 30.22
C ASN A 575 8.93 9.26 31.26
N ALA A 576 8.76 8.75 32.48
CA ALA A 576 9.61 9.08 33.63
C ALA A 576 11.10 8.73 33.42
N ASP A 577 11.41 7.75 32.57
CA ASP A 577 12.77 7.40 32.17
C ASP A 577 13.44 8.55 31.38
N ILE A 578 12.70 9.16 30.47
CA ILE A 578 13.16 10.29 29.65
C ILE A 578 13.31 11.55 30.51
N ALA A 579 12.34 11.80 31.40
CA ALA A 579 12.40 12.90 32.36
C ALA A 579 13.61 12.76 33.30
N ALA A 580 13.85 11.57 33.85
CA ALA A 580 14.98 11.32 34.74
C ALA A 580 16.33 11.43 34.02
N ALA A 581 16.39 11.03 32.74
CA ALA A 581 17.58 11.15 31.92
C ALA A 581 17.85 12.60 31.46
N GLY A 582 16.87 13.49 31.55
CA GLY A 582 16.97 14.88 31.10
C GLY A 582 17.19 14.99 29.59
N ILE A 583 16.58 14.08 28.83
CA ILE A 583 16.63 14.01 27.37
C ILE A 583 15.52 14.89 26.80
N ASN A 584 15.80 15.58 25.68
CA ASN A 584 14.80 16.38 24.97
C ASN A 584 13.65 15.46 24.48
N PRO A 585 12.40 15.71 24.91
CA PRO A 585 11.28 14.79 24.64
C PRO A 585 10.90 14.74 23.16
N LEU A 586 10.94 15.86 22.43
CA LEU A 586 10.63 15.88 21.00
C LEU A 586 11.65 15.06 20.21
N THR A 587 12.95 15.31 20.45
CA THR A 587 14.03 14.57 19.79
C THR A 587 13.96 13.08 20.13
N HIS A 588 13.69 12.75 21.40
CA HIS A 588 13.51 11.36 21.80
C HIS A 588 12.34 10.70 21.08
N TYR A 589 11.19 11.38 21.00
CA TYR A 589 10.01 10.82 20.37
C TYR A 589 10.22 10.55 18.89
N LEU A 590 10.71 11.54 18.14
CA LEU A 590 10.96 11.40 16.70
C LEU A 590 11.99 10.30 16.40
N GLN A 591 13.04 10.18 17.23
CA GLN A 591 14.12 9.22 16.99
C GLN A 591 13.80 7.80 17.47
N TYR A 592 13.05 7.66 18.58
CA TYR A 592 12.83 6.39 19.26
C TYR A 592 11.37 6.20 19.67
N GLY A 593 10.75 7.19 20.32
CA GLY A 593 9.44 7.03 20.94
C GLY A 593 8.34 6.61 19.96
N ILE A 594 8.34 7.11 18.73
CA ILE A 594 7.39 6.73 17.68
C ILE A 594 7.54 5.24 17.31
N TYR A 595 8.77 4.75 17.22
CA TYR A 595 9.09 3.34 16.94
C TYR A 595 8.95 2.43 18.17
N GLU A 596 8.93 2.98 19.37
CA GLU A 596 8.62 2.27 20.62
C GLU A 596 7.11 2.20 20.90
N GLY A 597 6.29 2.88 20.09
CA GLY A 597 4.84 2.98 20.30
C GLY A 597 4.46 3.83 21.51
N ARG A 598 5.31 4.79 21.90
CA ARG A 598 4.99 5.74 22.98
C ARG A 598 3.89 6.68 22.52
N GLU A 599 2.97 7.04 23.42
CA GLU A 599 1.87 7.95 23.11
C GLU A 599 2.32 9.42 23.22
N ILE A 600 1.71 10.27 22.38
CA ILE A 600 1.80 11.73 22.45
C ILE A 600 0.42 12.31 22.73
N HIS A 601 0.39 13.55 23.26
CA HIS A 601 -0.84 14.24 23.61
C HIS A 601 -0.91 15.59 22.93
N ASP A 602 -2.09 15.88 22.36
CA ASP A 602 -2.43 17.18 21.83
C ASP A 602 -2.70 18.15 22.98
N VAL A 603 -2.19 19.39 22.85
CA VAL A 603 -2.30 20.45 23.87
C VAL A 603 -3.76 20.83 24.16
N ASN A 604 -4.69 20.49 23.26
CA ASN A 604 -6.12 20.84 23.38
C ASN A 604 -7.04 19.74 23.92
N ASN A 605 -6.56 18.51 24.11
CA ASN A 605 -7.35 17.39 24.63
C ASN A 605 -6.85 16.98 26.02
N VAL A 606 -7.55 17.44 27.07
CA VAL A 606 -7.31 17.10 28.49
C VAL A 606 -8.23 15.98 28.95
#